data_AF-A0A6P2B6G5-F1
#
_entry.id   AF-A0A6P2B6G5-F1
#
_cell.length_a   1.000
_cell.length_b   1.000
_cell.length_c   1.000
_cell.angle_alpha   90.00
_cell.angle_beta   90.00
_cell.angle_gamma   90.00
#
_symmetry.space_group_name_H-M   'P 1'
#
loop_
_entity.id
_entity.type
_entity.pdbx_description
1 polymer ?
#
loop_
_entity_poly.entity_id
_entity_poly.type
_entity_poly.pdbx_seq_one_letter_code
_entity_poly.pdbx_strand_id
1 'polypeptide(L)'
;MSNVFDVVVNVLVGTISTVTGTVRGSVSMLEDFFYVRVGGLPFIVLGSRQVGKSTLIEWLRKNMKSMEGFEPEPTAAGGDEIPDFTSKIGDTRMKLKAMRDVGGEYAMWETDWVELFREAQPRGIIFLMDHTDVIQQKDALNFVLQMIDDEPAAARNLKAFFIIVNKCDVWEGITTLDDIMLNYRNEQKRLVAQSERLGYKYAITYGSLYTGKGVKAMMKEFFNVLRPSPRKKQDL
;
A
#
# COMPACT_ATOMS: atom_id res chain seq x y z
N MET A 1 -36.18 -6.82 -25.57
CA MET A 1 -35.24 -6.30 -24.56
C MET A 1 -34.55 -7.48 -23.90
N SER A 2 -33.23 -7.56 -24.01
CA SER A 2 -32.34 -8.42 -23.22
C SER A 2 -30.92 -7.89 -23.47
N ASN A 3 -30.10 -7.80 -22.42
CA ASN A 3 -28.87 -7.01 -22.48
C ASN A 3 -27.71 -7.79 -23.09
N VAL A 4 -27.09 -7.24 -24.14
CA VAL A 4 -25.78 -7.67 -24.63
C VAL A 4 -24.71 -6.88 -23.89
N PHE A 5 -24.04 -7.50 -22.91
CA PHE A 5 -22.72 -7.10 -22.42
C PHE A 5 -22.01 -8.23 -21.64
N ASP A 6 -22.04 -9.44 -22.18
CA ASP A 6 -20.98 -10.40 -21.87
C ASP A 6 -19.68 -9.91 -22.51
N VAL A 7 -18.68 -9.62 -21.68
CA VAL A 7 -17.32 -9.31 -22.13
C VAL A 7 -16.43 -10.46 -21.67
N VAL A 8 -16.34 -11.48 -22.53
CA VAL A 8 -15.35 -12.56 -22.39
C VAL A 8 -13.95 -11.95 -22.49
N VAL A 9 -13.11 -12.19 -21.48
CA VAL A 9 -11.71 -11.74 -21.47
C VAL A 9 -10.81 -12.99 -21.59
N ASN A 10 -10.42 -13.31 -22.82
CA ASN A 10 -9.36 -14.27 -23.07
C ASN A 10 -8.00 -13.67 -22.70
N VAL A 11 -7.18 -14.41 -21.93
CA VAL A 11 -5.75 -14.19 -21.79
C VAL A 11 -5.06 -15.55 -21.89
N LEU A 12 -3.96 -15.62 -22.63
CA LEU A 12 -3.27 -16.90 -22.90
C LEU A 12 -2.56 -17.44 -21.66
N VAL A 13 -2.62 -18.76 -21.49
CA VAL A 13 -1.68 -19.50 -20.63
C VAL A 13 -0.46 -19.88 -21.48
N GLY A 14 0.73 -19.56 -21.00
CA GLY A 14 2.00 -19.95 -21.63
C GLY A 14 2.95 -20.57 -20.59
N THR A 15 2.94 -21.89 -20.48
CA THR A 15 3.86 -22.64 -19.59
C THR A 15 5.19 -22.91 -20.28
N ILE A 16 6.30 -22.68 -19.58
CA ILE A 16 7.61 -23.29 -19.88
C ILE A 16 8.17 -23.89 -18.58
N SER A 17 8.50 -25.17 -18.61
CA SER A 17 9.13 -25.93 -17.52
C SER A 17 10.66 -25.69 -17.52
N THR A 18 11.45 -25.98 -16.47
CA THR A 18 11.62 -27.30 -15.84
C THR A 18 12.42 -27.18 -14.53
N VAL A 19 12.28 -28.16 -13.63
CA VAL A 19 12.87 -28.19 -12.27
C VAL A 19 14.27 -28.84 -12.23
N THR A 20 15.20 -28.25 -11.47
CA THR A 20 16.31 -28.97 -10.78
C THR A 20 16.93 -28.11 -9.66
N GLY A 21 17.29 -28.70 -8.52
CA GLY A 21 18.16 -28.05 -7.51
C GLY A 21 17.70 -28.14 -6.04
N THR A 22 17.94 -29.28 -5.38
CA THR A 22 17.56 -29.52 -3.97
C THR A 22 18.54 -28.90 -2.98
N VAL A 23 18.05 -28.11 -2.00
CA VAL A 23 18.70 -27.93 -0.68
C VAL A 23 17.63 -27.89 0.41
N ARG A 24 17.87 -28.59 1.52
CA ARG A 24 17.11 -28.45 2.78
C ARG A 24 17.85 -27.48 3.71
N GLY A 25 17.16 -26.48 4.26
CA GLY A 25 17.68 -25.62 5.32
C GLY A 25 16.59 -24.70 5.86
N SER A 26 16.35 -24.71 7.18
CA SER A 26 15.26 -23.98 7.80
C SER A 26 15.51 -22.47 7.83
N VAL A 27 14.68 -21.69 7.14
CA VAL A 27 14.65 -20.22 7.19
C VAL A 27 13.18 -19.77 7.19
N SER A 28 12.82 -18.88 8.12
CA SER A 28 11.44 -18.40 8.34
C SER A 28 11.40 -16.87 8.31
N MET A 29 11.41 -16.25 7.12
CA MET A 29 11.56 -14.79 6.95
C MET A 29 10.65 -14.22 5.82
N LEU A 30 9.91 -13.13 6.11
CA LEU A 30 8.90 -12.43 5.27
C LEU A 30 8.50 -11.02 5.82
N GLU A 31 7.46 -10.38 5.22
CA GLU A 31 6.59 -9.27 5.70
C GLU A 31 6.72 -7.85 5.06
N ASP A 32 6.05 -7.40 4.00
CA ASP A 32 5.03 -7.92 3.05
C ASP A 32 4.49 -6.71 2.22
N PHE A 33 5.31 -6.10 1.35
CA PHE A 33 4.90 -4.90 0.58
C PHE A 33 4.16 -5.22 -0.72
N PHE A 34 3.34 -4.29 -1.25
CA PHE A 34 2.62 -4.53 -2.50
C PHE A 34 2.38 -3.30 -3.41
N TYR A 35 2.30 -3.58 -4.72
CA TYR A 35 1.98 -2.63 -5.78
C TYR A 35 0.47 -2.63 -6.12
N VAL A 36 -0.06 -1.48 -6.52
CA VAL A 36 -1.44 -1.34 -6.98
C VAL A 36 -1.55 -0.40 -8.18
N ARG A 37 -2.39 -0.75 -9.16
CA ARG A 37 -2.87 0.19 -10.20
C ARG A 37 -4.36 0.47 -10.04
N VAL A 38 -4.76 1.73 -10.26
CA VAL A 38 -6.15 2.20 -10.15
C VAL A 38 -6.51 3.06 -11.35
N GLY A 39 -7.28 2.52 -12.30
CA GLY A 39 -7.58 3.24 -13.55
C GLY A 39 -6.32 3.64 -14.33
N GLY A 40 -5.23 2.87 -14.21
CA GLY A 40 -3.91 3.19 -14.76
C GLY A 40 -2.98 3.99 -13.83
N LEU A 41 -3.45 4.46 -12.67
CA LEU A 41 -2.68 5.22 -11.70
C LEU A 41 -1.89 4.28 -10.77
N PRO A 42 -0.55 4.32 -10.74
CA PRO A 42 0.24 3.51 -9.83
C PRO A 42 0.24 4.08 -8.41
N PHE A 43 0.11 3.21 -7.41
CA PHE A 43 0.43 3.51 -6.02
C PHE A 43 1.06 2.28 -5.33
N ILE A 44 1.80 2.49 -4.24
CA ILE A 44 2.40 1.41 -3.44
C ILE A 44 1.91 1.46 -1.99
N VAL A 45 1.93 0.31 -1.32
CA VAL A 45 1.69 0.20 0.12
C VAL A 45 2.93 -0.32 0.80
N LEU A 46 3.42 0.44 1.78
CA LEU A 46 4.60 0.17 2.60
C LEU A 46 4.20 0.13 4.08
N GLY A 47 5.12 -0.29 4.95
CA GLY A 47 4.90 -0.38 6.40
C GLY A 47 5.71 -1.50 7.04
N SER A 48 5.88 -1.44 8.36
CA SER A 48 6.70 -2.41 9.12
C SER A 48 6.02 -3.79 9.23
N ARG A 49 6.61 -4.73 9.98
CA ARG A 49 6.04 -6.07 10.18
C ARG A 49 4.68 -5.99 10.88
N GLN A 50 3.78 -6.91 10.56
CA GLN A 50 2.46 -7.15 11.18
C GLN A 50 1.44 -5.98 11.22
N VAL A 51 1.71 -4.83 10.59
CA VAL A 51 0.80 -3.65 10.56
C VAL A 51 -0.52 -3.84 9.78
N GLY A 52 -0.73 -5.00 9.15
CA GLY A 52 -1.95 -5.34 8.40
C GLY A 52 -1.89 -5.11 6.88
N LYS A 53 -0.70 -5.19 6.27
CA LYS A 53 -0.48 -4.99 4.82
C LYS A 53 -1.34 -5.95 3.98
N SER A 54 -1.20 -7.25 4.20
CA SER A 54 -1.99 -8.32 3.56
C SER A 54 -3.49 -8.19 3.85
N THR A 55 -3.89 -7.68 5.03
CA THR A 55 -5.28 -7.35 5.37
C THR A 55 -5.85 -6.24 4.48
N LEU A 56 -5.06 -5.22 4.09
CA LEU A 56 -5.49 -4.19 3.15
C LEU A 56 -5.66 -4.75 1.73
N ILE A 57 -4.80 -5.68 1.30
CA ILE A 57 -4.97 -6.39 0.02
C ILE A 57 -6.32 -7.10 -0.01
N GLU A 58 -6.61 -7.91 1.02
CA GLU A 58 -7.87 -8.67 1.10
C GLU A 58 -9.11 -7.78 1.25
N TRP A 59 -9.01 -6.70 2.03
CA TRP A 59 -10.08 -5.70 2.14
C TRP A 59 -10.37 -5.04 0.77
N LEU A 60 -9.33 -4.78 -0.03
CA LEU A 60 -9.47 -4.32 -1.41
C LEU A 60 -10.05 -5.41 -2.33
N ARG A 61 -9.64 -6.68 -2.22
CA ARG A 61 -10.22 -7.83 -2.98
C ARG A 61 -11.72 -7.95 -2.71
N LYS A 62 -12.14 -7.90 -1.44
CA LYS A 62 -13.55 -8.01 -1.02
C LYS A 62 -14.34 -6.71 -1.22
N ASN A 63 -13.86 -5.79 -2.06
CA ASN A 63 -14.54 -4.54 -2.46
C ASN A 63 -14.88 -3.64 -1.26
N MET A 64 -13.96 -3.52 -0.29
CA MET A 64 -14.10 -2.71 0.93
C MET A 64 -15.32 -3.07 1.80
N LYS A 65 -15.73 -4.34 1.80
CA LYS A 65 -16.73 -4.87 2.75
C LYS A 65 -16.10 -5.06 4.14
N SER A 66 -16.92 -5.38 5.15
CA SER A 66 -16.37 -5.77 6.46
C SER A 66 -15.59 -7.09 6.33
N MET A 67 -14.61 -7.27 7.21
CA MET A 67 -13.72 -8.44 7.26
C MET A 67 -13.95 -9.28 8.51
N GLU A 68 -15.08 -9.09 9.21
CA GLU A 68 -15.53 -9.95 10.32
C GLU A 68 -15.41 -11.44 9.98
N GLY A 69 -14.69 -12.20 10.82
CA GLY A 69 -14.44 -13.62 10.63
C GLY A 69 -13.33 -13.95 9.62
N PHE A 70 -12.53 -12.97 9.17
CA PHE A 70 -11.32 -13.23 8.40
C PHE A 70 -10.09 -13.28 9.30
N GLU A 71 -9.57 -14.48 9.50
CA GLU A 71 -8.24 -14.72 10.06
C GLU A 71 -7.22 -14.77 8.90
N PRO A 72 -6.28 -13.83 8.79
CA PRO A 72 -5.19 -13.93 7.83
C PRO A 72 -4.18 -14.98 8.31
N GLU A 73 -3.90 -15.98 7.47
CA GLU A 73 -2.68 -16.77 7.63
C GLU A 73 -1.45 -15.88 7.41
N PRO A 74 -0.34 -16.09 8.11
CA PRO A 74 0.94 -15.50 7.73
C PRO A 74 1.35 -15.99 6.33
N THR A 75 1.83 -15.06 5.50
CA THR A 75 2.29 -15.30 4.11
C THR A 75 3.39 -16.39 4.04
N ALA A 76 3.65 -16.97 2.86
CA ALA A 76 4.63 -18.05 2.67
C ALA A 76 6.03 -17.57 2.21
N ALA A 77 7.09 -18.17 2.78
CA ALA A 77 8.48 -17.71 2.62
C ALA A 77 8.97 -17.74 1.15
N GLY A 78 9.19 -16.54 0.60
CA GLY A 78 9.48 -16.30 -0.83
C GLY A 78 8.53 -15.30 -1.48
N GLY A 79 7.32 -15.15 -0.93
CA GLY A 79 6.27 -14.26 -1.41
C GLY A 79 5.31 -14.95 -2.38
N ASP A 80 4.01 -14.74 -2.17
CA ASP A 80 2.96 -15.32 -3.02
C ASP A 80 2.63 -14.42 -4.23
N GLU A 81 2.43 -15.01 -5.41
CA GLU A 81 1.91 -14.28 -6.58
C GLU A 81 0.41 -14.00 -6.39
N ILE A 82 0.07 -12.78 -5.97
CA ILE A 82 -1.31 -12.35 -5.76
C ILE A 82 -1.94 -11.98 -7.13
N PRO A 83 -2.90 -12.77 -7.67
CA PRO A 83 -3.34 -12.61 -9.05
C PRO A 83 -4.11 -11.30 -9.29
N ASP A 84 -3.88 -10.69 -10.45
CA ASP A 84 -4.53 -9.48 -10.99
C ASP A 84 -6.06 -9.47 -10.70
N PHE A 85 -6.53 -8.63 -9.76
CA PHE A 85 -7.94 -8.60 -9.32
C PHE A 85 -8.62 -7.25 -9.55
N THR A 86 -9.96 -7.26 -9.67
CA THR A 86 -10.76 -6.05 -9.90
C THR A 86 -11.62 -5.69 -8.68
N SER A 87 -11.56 -4.43 -8.25
CA SER A 87 -12.32 -3.89 -7.11
C SER A 87 -13.11 -2.63 -7.50
N LYS A 88 -14.27 -2.38 -6.87
CA LYS A 88 -15.10 -1.17 -7.07
C LYS A 88 -14.93 -0.21 -5.88
N ILE A 89 -14.41 0.99 -6.15
CA ILE A 89 -14.29 2.08 -5.16
C ILE A 89 -15.10 3.30 -5.65
N GLY A 90 -16.15 3.65 -4.91
CA GLY A 90 -17.21 4.53 -5.42
C GLY A 90 -17.74 3.95 -6.72
N ASP A 91 -17.84 4.75 -7.77
CA ASP A 91 -18.25 4.29 -9.11
C ASP A 91 -17.09 3.82 -10.02
N THR A 92 -15.86 3.83 -9.51
CA THR A 92 -14.66 3.46 -10.28
C THR A 92 -14.32 1.97 -10.10
N ARG A 93 -14.19 1.22 -11.22
CA ARG A 93 -13.54 -0.10 -11.22
C ARG A 93 -12.02 0.08 -11.27
N MET A 94 -11.29 -0.69 -10.47
CA MET A 94 -9.85 -0.64 -10.33
C MET A 94 -9.26 -2.02 -10.62
N LYS A 95 -8.19 -2.12 -11.42
CA LYS A 95 -7.47 -3.38 -11.65
C LYS A 95 -6.14 -3.37 -10.87
N LEU A 96 -6.15 -4.04 -9.73
CA LEU A 96 -5.00 -4.17 -8.86
C LEU A 96 -4.01 -5.19 -9.46
N LYS A 97 -2.72 -4.93 -9.21
CA LYS A 97 -1.54 -5.51 -9.87
C LYS A 97 -0.51 -5.79 -8.77
N ALA A 98 -0.80 -6.74 -7.87
CA ALA A 98 0.11 -7.09 -6.78
C ALA A 98 1.19 -8.03 -7.34
N MET A 99 2.37 -7.46 -7.64
CA MET A 99 3.40 -8.17 -8.42
C MET A 99 4.40 -8.99 -7.60
N ARG A 100 4.39 -8.83 -6.27
CA ARG A 100 5.15 -9.61 -5.29
C ARG A 100 4.65 -9.26 -3.88
N ASP A 101 4.89 -10.13 -2.92
CA ASP A 101 4.73 -9.85 -1.48
C ASP A 101 6.07 -10.19 -0.80
N VAL A 102 6.78 -9.20 -0.23
CA VAL A 102 8.24 -9.32 0.06
C VAL A 102 8.64 -8.64 1.36
N GLY A 103 9.71 -9.17 1.96
CA GLY A 103 10.20 -8.94 3.31
C GLY A 103 10.39 -7.49 3.77
N GLY A 104 10.25 -7.32 5.08
CA GLY A 104 10.33 -6.03 5.77
C GLY A 104 11.39 -6.00 6.86
N GLU A 105 12.45 -6.78 6.72
CA GLU A 105 13.65 -6.66 7.55
C GLU A 105 14.51 -5.47 7.08
N TYR A 106 15.29 -4.90 7.99
CA TYR A 106 16.08 -3.68 7.77
C TYR A 106 16.97 -3.75 6.51
N ALA A 107 17.54 -4.93 6.21
CA ALA A 107 18.39 -5.17 5.05
C ALA A 107 17.64 -5.38 3.72
N MET A 108 16.32 -5.65 3.76
CA MET A 108 15.48 -5.80 2.57
C MET A 108 14.85 -4.47 2.12
N TRP A 109 14.69 -3.48 3.03
CA TRP A 109 14.19 -2.15 2.65
C TRP A 109 15.11 -1.47 1.60
N GLU A 110 16.43 -1.52 1.82
CA GLU A 110 17.45 -0.90 0.95
C GLU A 110 17.44 -1.43 -0.49
N THR A 111 17.05 -2.69 -0.69
CA THR A 111 16.92 -3.32 -2.02
C THR A 111 15.48 -3.22 -2.51
N ASP A 112 14.57 -3.95 -1.87
CA ASP A 112 13.27 -4.29 -2.45
C ASP A 112 12.28 -3.11 -2.46
N TRP A 113 12.28 -2.25 -1.43
CA TRP A 113 11.40 -1.06 -1.41
C TRP A 113 11.89 0.00 -2.40
N VAL A 114 13.21 0.14 -2.56
CA VAL A 114 13.84 1.07 -3.50
C VAL A 114 13.62 0.62 -4.95
N GLU A 115 13.83 -0.67 -5.25
CA GLU A 115 13.51 -1.24 -6.56
C GLU A 115 12.03 -1.10 -6.89
N LEU A 116 11.13 -1.44 -5.95
CA LEU A 116 9.70 -1.20 -6.12
C LEU A 116 9.40 0.28 -6.43
N PHE A 117 9.99 1.23 -5.70
CA PHE A 117 9.73 2.65 -5.90
C PHE A 117 10.20 3.12 -7.28
N ARG A 118 11.39 2.69 -7.70
CA ARG A 118 11.98 2.94 -9.04
C ARG A 118 11.12 2.38 -10.17
N GLU A 119 10.67 1.13 -10.07
CA GLU A 119 9.84 0.48 -11.09
C GLU A 119 8.40 0.99 -11.12
N ALA A 120 7.79 1.18 -9.96
CA ALA A 120 6.39 1.57 -9.83
C ALA A 120 6.12 3.03 -10.25
N GLN A 121 7.13 3.90 -10.09
CA GLN A 121 7.05 5.37 -10.18
C GLN A 121 5.73 5.92 -9.63
N PRO A 122 5.41 5.63 -8.35
CA PRO A 122 4.06 5.70 -7.86
C PRO A 122 3.56 7.14 -7.76
N ARG A 123 2.30 7.35 -8.15
CA ARG A 123 1.60 8.61 -7.89
C ARG A 123 1.14 8.73 -6.44
N GLY A 124 1.09 7.62 -5.70
CA GLY A 124 0.72 7.61 -4.29
C GLY A 124 1.49 6.58 -3.46
N ILE A 125 1.73 6.91 -2.20
CA ILE A 125 2.21 6.00 -1.16
C ILE A 125 1.15 5.94 -0.07
N ILE A 126 0.79 4.73 0.35
CA ILE A 126 0.14 4.49 1.64
C ILE A 126 1.17 3.82 2.54
N PHE A 127 1.39 4.38 3.74
CA PHE A 127 2.20 3.75 4.77
C PHE A 127 1.31 3.27 5.91
N LEU A 128 1.33 1.96 6.15
CA LEU A 128 0.64 1.34 7.29
C LEU A 128 1.58 1.29 8.49
N MET A 129 1.02 1.66 9.65
CA MET A 129 1.64 1.59 10.96
C MET A 129 0.54 1.26 11.99
N ASP A 130 0.87 1.07 13.25
CA ASP A 130 -0.12 0.92 14.33
C ASP A 130 0.40 1.52 15.66
N HIS A 131 -0.06 0.98 16.79
CA HIS A 131 0.31 1.44 18.14
C HIS A 131 1.46 0.60 18.78
N THR A 132 1.94 -0.42 18.08
CA THR A 132 2.99 -1.36 18.53
C THR A 132 4.34 -1.02 17.90
N ASP A 133 5.43 -1.68 18.33
CA ASP A 133 6.83 -1.51 17.87
C ASP A 133 7.17 -0.13 17.27
N VAL A 134 7.09 0.88 18.14
CA VAL A 134 7.32 2.28 17.79
C VAL A 134 8.71 2.52 17.20
N ILE A 135 9.71 1.71 17.56
CA ILE A 135 11.08 1.86 17.06
C ILE A 135 11.13 1.41 15.59
N GLN A 136 10.75 0.17 15.31
CA GLN A 136 10.74 -0.36 13.93
C GLN A 136 9.84 0.46 13.00
N GLN A 137 8.70 0.96 13.49
CA GLN A 137 7.78 1.79 12.70
C GLN A 137 8.36 3.19 12.40
N LYS A 138 9.13 3.78 13.32
CA LYS A 138 9.85 5.04 13.07
C LYS A 138 11.00 4.84 12.09
N ASP A 139 11.74 3.75 12.19
CA ASP A 139 12.85 3.45 11.31
C ASP A 139 12.34 3.20 9.87
N ALA A 140 11.29 2.40 9.71
CA ALA A 140 10.62 2.18 8.44
C ALA A 140 10.05 3.48 7.83
N LEU A 141 9.47 4.37 8.64
CA LEU A 141 8.94 5.65 8.15
C LEU A 141 10.06 6.61 7.73
N ASN A 142 11.13 6.71 8.52
CA ASN A 142 12.32 7.48 8.16
C ASN A 142 12.99 6.94 6.89
N PHE A 143 12.99 5.62 6.69
CA PHE A 143 13.47 4.99 5.46
C PHE A 143 12.63 5.39 4.24
N VAL A 144 11.29 5.34 4.31
CA VAL A 144 10.44 5.78 3.18
C VAL A 144 10.65 7.27 2.87
N LEU A 145 10.77 8.11 3.90
CA LEU A 145 11.08 9.52 3.72
C LEU A 145 12.47 9.71 3.07
N GLN A 146 13.46 8.90 3.42
CA GLN A 146 14.80 8.95 2.81
C GLN A 146 14.78 8.50 1.34
N MET A 147 14.13 7.38 1.03
CA MET A 147 13.95 6.85 -0.33
C MET A 147 13.27 7.87 -1.26
N ILE A 148 12.31 8.66 -0.78
CA ILE A 148 11.66 9.74 -1.56
C ILE A 148 12.62 10.89 -1.87
N ASP A 149 13.59 11.17 -0.99
CA ASP A 149 14.61 12.21 -1.20
C ASP A 149 15.71 11.75 -2.17
N ASP A 150 16.17 10.49 -2.04
CA ASP A 150 17.29 9.93 -2.81
C ASP A 150 16.90 9.45 -4.21
N GLU A 151 15.62 9.16 -4.46
CA GLU A 151 15.09 8.70 -5.76
C GLU A 151 14.18 9.76 -6.46
N PRO A 152 14.69 10.97 -6.77
CA PRO A 152 13.87 12.06 -7.33
C PRO A 152 13.27 11.73 -8.70
N ALA A 153 13.89 10.80 -9.45
CA ALA A 153 13.36 10.31 -10.72
C ALA A 153 12.03 9.56 -10.56
N ALA A 154 11.91 8.72 -9.52
CA ALA A 154 10.70 8.01 -9.16
C ALA A 154 9.69 8.94 -8.46
N ALA A 155 10.17 9.76 -7.51
CA ALA A 155 9.35 10.70 -6.75
C ALA A 155 8.69 11.79 -7.60
N ARG A 156 9.21 12.09 -8.81
CA ARG A 156 8.69 13.10 -9.75
C ARG A 156 7.17 13.04 -9.97
N ASN A 157 6.60 11.84 -9.99
CA ASN A 157 5.17 11.61 -10.24
C ASN A 157 4.31 11.55 -8.97
N LEU A 158 4.91 11.55 -7.78
CA LEU A 158 4.23 11.44 -6.49
C LEU A 158 3.27 12.62 -6.25
N LYS A 159 2.06 12.33 -5.77
CA LYS A 159 1.00 13.32 -5.47
C LYS A 159 0.33 13.09 -4.12
N ALA A 160 0.41 11.88 -3.56
CA ALA A 160 -0.08 11.59 -2.21
C ALA A 160 0.93 10.74 -1.40
N PHE A 161 1.14 11.07 -0.14
CA PHE A 161 1.78 10.18 0.84
C PHE A 161 0.91 10.17 2.11
N PHE A 162 0.07 9.14 2.27
CA PHE A 162 -0.88 9.03 3.36
C PHE A 162 -0.42 7.98 4.37
N ILE A 163 -0.47 8.31 5.66
CA ILE A 163 -0.15 7.42 6.77
C ILE A 163 -1.45 6.97 7.45
N ILE A 164 -1.56 5.67 7.73
CA ILE A 164 -2.70 5.07 8.42
C ILE A 164 -2.19 4.35 9.67
N VAL A 165 -2.58 4.85 10.85
CA VAL A 165 -2.47 4.12 12.12
C VAL A 165 -3.61 3.11 12.19
N ASN A 166 -3.33 1.89 11.77
CA ASN A 166 -4.27 0.78 11.68
C ASN A 166 -4.57 0.17 13.08
N LYS A 167 -5.47 -0.82 13.14
CA LYS A 167 -5.91 -1.55 14.34
C LYS A 167 -6.57 -0.66 15.40
N CYS A 168 -7.26 0.41 15.01
CA CYS A 168 -7.91 1.32 15.98
C CYS A 168 -8.97 0.62 16.84
N ASP A 169 -9.57 -0.45 16.35
CA ASP A 169 -10.41 -1.40 17.10
C ASP A 169 -9.71 -2.04 18.31
N VAL A 170 -8.38 -2.07 18.34
CA VAL A 170 -7.57 -2.58 19.47
C VAL A 170 -7.17 -1.45 20.44
N TRP A 171 -6.78 -0.27 19.92
CA TRP A 171 -6.11 0.76 20.72
C TRP A 171 -6.97 1.98 21.10
N GLU A 172 -8.08 2.25 20.42
CA GLU A 172 -8.91 3.46 20.63
C GLU A 172 -9.61 3.49 22.00
N GLY A 173 -9.71 2.35 22.69
CA GLY A 173 -10.16 2.26 24.08
C GLY A 173 -9.05 2.43 25.14
N ILE A 174 -7.80 2.64 24.72
CA ILE A 174 -6.60 2.66 25.57
C ILE A 174 -5.79 3.96 25.39
N THR A 175 -5.72 4.47 24.16
CA THR A 175 -4.91 5.63 23.76
C THR A 175 -5.53 6.35 22.56
N THR A 176 -5.12 7.59 22.27
CA THR A 176 -5.60 8.33 21.09
C THR A 176 -4.62 8.29 19.91
N LEU A 177 -5.08 8.71 18.73
CA LEU A 177 -4.20 8.92 17.57
C LEU A 177 -3.10 9.93 17.90
N ASP A 178 -3.46 11.03 18.59
CA ASP A 178 -2.50 12.09 18.91
C ASP A 178 -1.41 11.58 19.86
N ASP A 179 -1.78 10.80 20.88
CA ASP A 179 -0.86 10.15 21.82
C ASP A 179 0.12 9.19 21.13
N ILE A 180 -0.37 8.35 20.20
CA ILE A 180 0.49 7.49 19.37
C ILE A 180 1.47 8.38 18.58
N MET A 181 0.95 9.41 17.91
CA MET A 181 1.73 10.32 17.06
C MET A 181 2.71 11.20 17.83
N LEU A 182 2.58 11.39 19.15
CA LEU A 182 3.60 12.08 19.97
C LEU A 182 4.98 11.43 19.87
N ASN A 183 5.05 10.13 19.63
CA ASN A 183 6.30 9.40 19.45
C ASN A 183 7.00 9.73 18.11
N TYR A 184 6.23 10.19 17.12
CA TYR A 184 6.63 10.41 15.73
C TYR A 184 6.80 11.91 15.38
N ARG A 185 7.10 12.75 16.39
CA ARG A 185 7.19 14.22 16.24
C ARG A 185 8.23 14.72 15.24
N ASN A 186 9.30 13.95 14.99
CA ASN A 186 10.36 14.35 14.05
C ASN A 186 9.98 13.92 12.63
N GLU A 187 9.44 12.72 12.51
CA GLU A 187 8.96 12.08 11.30
C GLU A 187 7.82 12.90 10.67
N GLN A 188 6.88 13.37 11.50
CA GLN A 188 5.84 14.31 11.10
C GLN A 188 6.42 15.63 10.54
N LYS A 189 7.38 16.26 11.23
CA LYS A 189 8.03 17.49 10.73
C LYS A 189 8.75 17.27 9.40
N ARG A 190 9.43 16.12 9.25
CA ARG A 190 10.09 15.73 7.99
C ARG A 190 9.06 15.53 6.87
N LEU A 191 7.97 14.82 7.12
CA LEU A 191 6.87 14.61 6.18
C LEU A 191 6.27 15.95 5.69
N VAL A 192 6.00 16.89 6.61
CA VAL A 192 5.51 18.24 6.26
C VAL A 192 6.50 18.94 5.32
N ALA A 193 7.74 19.13 5.74
CA ALA A 193 8.73 19.89 4.97
C ALA A 193 9.10 19.22 3.63
N GLN A 194 9.09 17.89 3.57
CA GLN A 194 9.28 17.15 2.31
C GLN A 194 8.06 17.31 1.38
N SER A 195 6.84 17.25 1.91
CA SER A 195 5.61 17.42 1.12
C SER A 195 5.51 18.82 0.49
N GLU A 196 5.92 19.86 1.22
CA GLU A 196 5.98 21.24 0.76
C GLU A 196 7.04 21.42 -0.35
N ARG A 197 8.24 20.83 -0.18
CA ARG A 197 9.32 20.87 -1.17
C ARG A 197 9.00 20.09 -2.45
N LEU A 198 8.34 18.94 -2.35
CA LEU A 198 8.09 18.02 -3.48
C LEU A 198 6.69 18.15 -4.09
N GLY A 199 5.78 18.93 -3.47
CA GLY A 199 4.45 19.21 -4.01
C GLY A 199 3.51 18.01 -4.03
N TYR A 200 3.66 17.07 -3.10
CA TYR A 200 2.68 16.02 -2.84
C TYR A 200 1.81 16.40 -1.63
N LYS A 201 0.56 15.94 -1.58
CA LYS A 201 -0.28 16.08 -0.38
C LYS A 201 0.00 14.95 0.59
N TYR A 202 0.22 15.27 1.87
CA TYR A 202 0.22 14.27 2.94
C TYR A 202 -1.10 14.24 3.70
N ALA A 203 -1.33 13.15 4.43
CA ALA A 203 -2.36 13.04 5.45
C ALA A 203 -1.92 11.98 6.48
N ILE A 204 -2.35 12.12 7.73
CA ILE A 204 -2.18 11.11 8.79
C ILE A 204 -3.56 10.85 9.36
N THR A 205 -3.94 9.60 9.53
CA THR A 205 -5.26 9.22 10.05
C THR A 205 -5.22 7.88 10.79
N TYR A 206 -6.31 7.55 11.47
CA TYR A 206 -6.53 6.25 12.07
C TYR A 206 -7.40 5.36 11.19
N GLY A 207 -7.35 4.05 11.42
CA GLY A 207 -8.31 3.13 10.83
C GLY A 207 -8.27 1.73 11.42
N SER A 208 -9.21 0.92 10.97
CA SER A 208 -9.28 -0.51 11.22
C SER A 208 -9.59 -1.21 9.91
N LEU A 209 -8.66 -2.01 9.39
CA LEU A 209 -8.89 -2.82 8.20
C LEU A 209 -9.85 -3.99 8.44
N TYR A 210 -9.99 -4.43 9.71
CA TYR A 210 -10.91 -5.48 10.11
C TYR A 210 -12.37 -5.00 10.09
N THR A 211 -12.67 -3.90 10.79
CA THR A 211 -14.03 -3.32 10.86
C THR A 211 -14.36 -2.38 9.69
N GLY A 212 -13.33 -1.90 8.97
CA GLY A 212 -13.45 -0.87 7.93
C GLY A 212 -13.61 0.57 8.45
N LYS A 213 -13.53 0.80 9.77
CA LYS A 213 -13.61 2.14 10.40
C LYS A 213 -12.46 3.04 9.92
N GLY A 214 -12.76 4.30 9.61
CA GLY A 214 -11.81 5.30 9.09
C GLY A 214 -11.40 5.09 7.61
N VAL A 215 -10.95 3.88 7.27
CA VAL A 215 -10.27 3.55 5.99
C VAL A 215 -11.04 4.00 4.74
N LYS A 216 -12.38 3.87 4.71
CA LYS A 216 -13.20 4.24 3.53
C LYS A 216 -13.13 5.73 3.18
N ALA A 217 -13.08 6.61 4.18
CA ALA A 217 -13.02 8.05 3.96
C ALA A 217 -11.65 8.44 3.40
N MET A 218 -10.59 7.95 4.05
CA MET A 218 -9.21 8.16 3.63
C MET A 218 -8.94 7.61 2.23
N MET A 219 -9.38 6.39 1.88
CA MET A 219 -9.18 5.85 0.53
C MET A 219 -9.87 6.69 -0.54
N LYS A 220 -11.09 7.18 -0.26
CA LYS A 220 -11.81 8.10 -1.17
C LYS A 220 -11.02 9.40 -1.37
N GLU A 221 -10.42 9.94 -0.32
CA GLU A 221 -9.57 11.14 -0.40
C GLU A 221 -8.27 10.88 -1.17
N PHE A 222 -7.55 9.81 -0.82
CA PHE A 222 -6.32 9.38 -1.49
C PHE A 222 -6.52 9.24 -3.00
N PHE A 223 -7.55 8.51 -3.44
CA PHE A 223 -7.85 8.37 -4.88
C PHE A 223 -8.34 9.66 -5.53
N ASN A 224 -8.96 10.59 -4.79
CA ASN A 224 -9.25 11.92 -5.32
C ASN A 224 -7.98 12.75 -5.57
N VAL A 225 -6.93 12.58 -4.76
CA VAL A 225 -5.61 13.20 -5.00
C VAL A 225 -4.86 12.51 -6.16
N LEU A 226 -5.02 11.19 -6.32
CA LEU A 226 -4.38 10.46 -7.43
C LEU A 226 -5.04 10.67 -8.79
N ARG A 227 -6.34 11.03 -8.84
CA ARG A 227 -7.03 11.30 -10.11
C ARG A 227 -6.27 12.37 -10.92
N PRO A 228 -6.13 12.22 -12.25
CA PRO A 228 -5.67 13.32 -13.08
C PRO A 228 -6.67 14.47 -12.99
N SER A 229 -6.18 15.70 -12.81
CA SER A 229 -7.02 16.88 -13.04
C SER A 229 -7.61 16.80 -14.45
N PRO A 230 -8.91 17.02 -14.65
CA PRO A 230 -9.49 17.03 -16.00
C PRO A 230 -8.76 18.09 -16.83
N ARG A 231 -8.29 17.73 -18.02
CA ARG A 231 -7.70 18.70 -18.96
C ARG A 231 -8.71 19.83 -19.16
N LYS A 232 -8.31 21.07 -18.88
CA LYS A 232 -9.11 22.25 -19.23
C LYS A 232 -9.37 22.19 -20.74
N LYS A 233 -10.60 22.46 -21.18
CA LYS A 233 -10.94 22.63 -22.60
C LYS A 233 -10.49 24.02 -23.08
N GLN A 234 -9.18 24.20 -23.14
CA GLN A 234 -8.45 25.26 -23.84
C GLN A 234 -7.29 24.52 -24.55
N ASP A 235 -6.89 24.96 -25.73
CA ASP A 235 -6.02 24.25 -26.70
C ASP A 235 -6.74 23.22 -27.61
N LEU A 236 -7.93 23.61 -28.11
CA LEU A 236 -8.54 23.20 -29.38
C LEU A 236 -9.23 24.41 -30.02
#